data_AF-A0A2G9MY19-F1
#
_entry.id   AF-A0A2G9MY19-F1
#
_cell.length_a   1.000
_cell.length_b   1.000
_cell.length_c   1.000
_cell.angle_alpha   90.00
_cell.angle_beta   90.00
_cell.angle_gamma   90.00
#
_symmetry.space_group_name_H-M   'P 1'
#
loop_
_entity.id
_entity.type
_entity.pdbx_description
1 polymer ?
#
loop_
_entity_poly.entity_id
_entity_poly.type
_entity_poly.pdbx_seq_one_letter_code
_entity_poly.pdbx_strand_id
1 'polypeptide(L)'
;IVLEGYVDPHDIRDEGPFGDHTGYYTPVEPYPTFTLTGIMRRENPIYVTTVVGKPILEDAYIGKVIEQSFLPLIRMFHPEVVDFSMPAAGWFQGLAIISIKKRYPGQAKKVMMGLWGMGQLALTKMFVVVDEDINVHDINDVIWAITTRADAARDTIIINNTPTDTLDPASPMVNLGSKLGIDATQKTREEGYEREIQQQVKVDIDTKELVDSKWSSYEL
;
A
#
# COMPACT_ATOMS: atom_id res chain seq x y z
N ILE A 1 28.71 -6.25 -12.10
CA ILE A 1 28.81 -7.28 -13.17
C ILE A 1 27.74 -6.90 -14.19
N VAL A 2 28.03 -6.95 -15.49
CA VAL A 2 27.07 -6.67 -16.56
C VAL A 2 26.98 -7.92 -17.43
N LEU A 3 25.74 -8.34 -17.71
CA LEU A 3 25.42 -9.48 -18.56
C LEU A 3 24.91 -8.93 -19.89
N GLU A 4 25.57 -9.29 -20.98
CA GLU A 4 25.20 -8.88 -22.34
C GLU A 4 24.63 -10.06 -23.11
N GLY A 5 23.62 -9.82 -23.94
CA GLY A 5 22.91 -10.88 -24.63
C GLY A 5 21.66 -10.37 -25.35
N TYR A 6 20.78 -11.31 -25.69
CA TYR A 6 19.49 -11.03 -26.29
C TYR A 6 18.41 -11.97 -25.73
N VAL A 7 17.15 -11.55 -25.84
CA VAL A 7 15.99 -12.37 -25.51
C VAL A 7 15.32 -12.79 -26.81
N ASP A 8 15.15 -14.09 -27.02
CA ASP A 8 14.35 -14.61 -28.13
C ASP A 8 12.92 -14.89 -27.60
N PRO A 9 11.89 -14.16 -28.05
CA PRO A 9 10.52 -14.37 -27.59
C PRO A 9 9.92 -15.72 -28.04
N HIS A 10 10.59 -16.46 -28.94
CA HIS A 10 10.17 -17.80 -29.36
C HIS A 10 10.90 -18.91 -28.60
N ASP A 11 12.02 -18.63 -27.93
CA ASP A 11 12.73 -19.57 -27.07
C ASP A 11 12.18 -19.48 -25.64
N ILE A 12 11.06 -20.17 -25.43
CA ILE A 12 10.32 -20.18 -24.17
C ILE A 12 10.75 -21.38 -23.32
N ARG A 13 10.97 -21.16 -22.03
CA ARG A 13 11.30 -22.20 -21.05
C ARG A 13 10.50 -22.00 -19.76
N ASP A 14 10.36 -23.09 -19.02
CA ASP A 14 9.71 -23.11 -17.72
C ASP A 14 10.59 -22.38 -16.68
N GLU A 15 10.01 -21.39 -16.00
CA GLU A 15 10.58 -20.69 -14.85
C GLU A 15 9.88 -21.15 -13.56
N GLY A 16 10.61 -21.13 -12.44
CA GLY A 16 10.07 -21.50 -11.14
C GLY A 16 10.06 -23.01 -10.84
N PRO A 17 9.37 -23.43 -9.75
CA PRO A 17 8.66 -22.57 -8.81
C PRO A 17 9.65 -21.69 -8.02
N PHE A 18 9.25 -20.45 -7.72
CA PHE A 18 10.10 -19.51 -6.99
C PHE A 18 9.32 -18.83 -5.87
N GLY A 19 9.97 -18.54 -4.74
CA GLY A 19 9.33 -17.82 -3.64
C GLY A 19 9.26 -16.34 -3.96
N ASP A 20 8.08 -15.72 -3.83
CA ASP A 20 7.88 -14.31 -4.21
C ASP A 20 7.55 -13.42 -2.99
N HIS A 21 7.54 -12.10 -3.21
CA HIS A 21 7.27 -11.06 -2.21
C HIS A 21 5.87 -11.13 -1.58
N THR A 22 4.97 -11.95 -2.12
CA THR A 22 3.68 -12.28 -1.49
C THR A 22 3.84 -13.27 -0.32
N GLY A 23 4.99 -13.93 -0.23
CA GLY A 23 5.30 -14.98 0.74
C GLY A 23 4.89 -16.39 0.31
N TYR A 24 4.46 -16.56 -0.95
CA TYR A 24 4.08 -17.85 -1.52
C TYR A 24 5.03 -18.24 -2.67
N TYR A 25 4.98 -19.52 -3.05
CA TYR A 25 5.63 -19.98 -4.27
C TYR A 25 4.75 -19.65 -5.48
N THR A 26 5.34 -19.02 -6.49
CA THR A 26 4.72 -18.92 -7.82
C THR A 26 4.74 -20.29 -8.51
N PRO A 27 3.69 -20.61 -9.29
CA PRO A 27 3.68 -21.82 -10.09
C PRO A 27 4.72 -21.75 -11.20
N VAL A 28 5.02 -22.91 -11.81
CA VAL A 28 5.87 -22.96 -12.99
C VAL A 28 5.13 -22.31 -14.17
N GLU A 29 5.76 -21.32 -14.80
CA GLU A 29 5.20 -20.62 -15.95
C GLU A 29 6.21 -20.47 -17.10
N PRO A 30 5.73 -20.41 -18.35
CA PRO A 30 6.59 -20.25 -19.53
C PRO A 30 7.06 -18.80 -19.71
N TYR A 31 8.38 -18.57 -19.73
CA TYR A 31 8.97 -17.25 -19.98
C TYR A 31 10.04 -17.26 -21.09
N PRO A 32 10.29 -16.11 -21.75
CA PRO A 32 11.38 -15.96 -22.71
C PRO A 32 12.76 -16.20 -22.09
N THR A 33 13.61 -16.89 -22.83
CA THR A 33 14.99 -17.16 -22.42
C THR A 33 15.90 -15.99 -22.78
N PHE A 34 16.69 -15.54 -21.81
CA PHE A 34 17.84 -14.68 -22.06
C PHE A 34 19.07 -15.50 -22.49
N THR A 35 19.55 -15.27 -23.71
CA THR A 35 20.79 -15.87 -24.22
C THR A 35 21.96 -14.93 -23.93
N LEU A 36 22.83 -15.36 -23.01
CA LEU A 36 24.04 -14.63 -22.62
C LEU A 36 25.13 -14.76 -23.69
N THR A 37 25.62 -13.63 -24.20
CA THR A 37 26.71 -13.57 -25.20
C THR A 37 28.00 -12.97 -24.63
N GLY A 38 27.94 -12.23 -23.52
CA GLY A 38 29.10 -11.61 -22.91
C GLY A 38 28.91 -11.28 -21.43
N ILE A 39 30.03 -11.21 -20.69
CA ILE A 39 30.05 -10.75 -19.29
C ILE A 39 31.15 -9.70 -19.12
N MET A 40 30.78 -8.51 -18.68
CA MET A 40 31.74 -7.49 -18.24
C MET A 40 31.76 -7.38 -16.71
N ARG A 41 32.96 -7.28 -16.13
CA ARG A 41 33.13 -7.12 -14.69
C ARG A 41 34.38 -6.34 -14.34
N ARG A 42 34.37 -5.73 -13.14
CA ARG A 42 35.59 -5.23 -12.49
C ARG A 42 36.50 -6.40 -12.10
N GLU A 43 37.77 -6.11 -11.84
CA GLU A 43 38.78 -7.11 -11.45
C GLU A 43 38.37 -7.91 -10.20
N ASN A 44 37.92 -7.21 -9.15
CA ASN A 44 37.34 -7.77 -7.92
C ASN A 44 35.85 -7.41 -7.84
N PRO A 45 34.95 -8.16 -8.49
CA PRO A 45 33.53 -7.85 -8.51
C PRO A 45 32.87 -8.21 -7.18
N ILE A 46 31.89 -7.41 -6.78
CA ILE A 46 30.93 -7.78 -5.74
C ILE A 46 29.66 -8.27 -6.45
N TYR A 47 29.17 -9.44 -6.06
CA TYR A 47 27.88 -9.96 -6.51
C TYR A 47 26.81 -9.56 -5.50
N VAL A 48 26.06 -8.52 -5.84
CA VAL A 48 24.91 -8.08 -5.06
C VAL A 48 23.74 -8.97 -5.41
N THR A 49 23.13 -9.57 -4.40
CA THR A 49 21.97 -10.45 -4.52
C THR A 49 21.01 -10.15 -3.38
N THR A 50 19.74 -10.48 -3.60
CA THR A 50 18.70 -10.35 -2.60
C THR A 50 17.87 -11.63 -2.58
N VAL A 51 17.10 -11.81 -1.51
CA VAL A 51 16.15 -12.91 -1.38
C VAL A 51 14.79 -12.30 -1.13
N VAL A 52 13.82 -12.74 -1.91
CA VAL A 52 12.41 -12.36 -1.74
C VAL A 52 11.64 -13.52 -1.09
N GLY A 53 10.48 -13.20 -0.55
CA GLY A 53 9.69 -14.12 0.27
C GLY A 53 8.67 -13.34 1.09
N LYS A 54 8.22 -13.93 2.20
CA LYS A 54 7.24 -13.28 3.07
C LYS A 54 7.83 -11.97 3.63
N PRO A 55 7.22 -10.80 3.41
CA PRO A 55 7.70 -9.54 3.96
C PRO A 55 7.83 -9.61 5.50
N ILE A 56 8.79 -8.94 6.12
CA ILE A 56 9.58 -7.80 5.61
C ILE A 56 10.99 -8.25 5.19
N LEU A 57 11.35 -8.01 3.93
CA LEU A 57 12.68 -8.27 3.34
C LEU A 57 13.21 -6.99 2.65
N GLU A 58 14.37 -7.06 1.99
CA GLU A 58 15.07 -5.88 1.43
C GLU A 58 14.20 -5.06 0.45
N ASP A 59 13.43 -5.76 -0.39
CA ASP A 59 12.47 -5.21 -1.34
C ASP A 59 11.40 -4.33 -0.67
N ALA A 60 11.02 -4.64 0.58
CA ALA A 60 10.11 -3.83 1.38
C ALA A 60 10.60 -2.37 1.54
N TYR A 61 11.91 -2.19 1.75
CA TYR A 61 12.50 -0.87 1.96
C TYR A 61 12.70 -0.13 0.64
N ILE A 62 13.06 -0.83 -0.44
CA ILE A 62 13.14 -0.26 -1.78
C ILE A 62 11.76 0.26 -2.21
N GLY A 63 10.72 -0.55 -2.03
CA GLY A 63 9.36 -0.16 -2.35
C GLY A 63 8.85 1.01 -1.51
N LYS A 64 9.30 1.17 -0.25
CA LYS A 64 8.91 2.34 0.58
C LYS A 64 9.41 3.66 0.02
N VAL A 65 10.60 3.67 -0.58
CA VAL A 65 11.14 4.86 -1.27
C VAL A 65 10.32 5.16 -2.53
N ILE A 66 10.01 4.12 -3.31
CA ILE A 66 9.21 4.24 -4.53
C ILE A 66 7.79 4.75 -4.19
N GLU A 67 7.14 4.18 -3.19
CA GLU A 67 5.83 4.61 -2.68
C GLU A 67 5.80 6.12 -2.44
N GLN A 68 6.72 6.65 -1.63
CA GLN A 68 6.73 8.07 -1.29
C GLN A 68 6.96 8.98 -2.50
N SER A 69 7.63 8.49 -3.54
CA SER A 69 7.79 9.23 -4.80
C SER A 69 6.48 9.44 -5.57
N PHE A 70 5.43 8.63 -5.33
CA PHE A 70 4.12 8.78 -5.96
C PHE A 70 3.23 9.82 -5.29
N LEU A 71 3.48 10.19 -4.03
CA LEU A 71 2.61 11.11 -3.28
C LEU A 71 2.41 12.47 -3.99
N PRO A 72 3.46 13.13 -4.54
CA PRO A 72 3.27 14.36 -5.31
C PRO A 72 2.39 14.17 -6.55
N LEU A 73 2.53 13.05 -7.24
CA LEU A 73 1.73 12.71 -8.42
C LEU A 73 0.26 12.47 -8.05
N ILE A 74 0.01 11.75 -6.95
CA ILE A 74 -1.34 11.53 -6.43
C ILE A 74 -2.00 12.87 -6.10
N ARG A 75 -1.30 13.75 -5.37
CA ARG A 75 -1.80 15.08 -4.98
C ARG A 75 -2.09 16.00 -6.15
N MET A 76 -1.45 15.80 -7.31
CA MET A 76 -1.75 16.55 -8.52
C MET A 76 -3.19 16.32 -9.00
N PHE A 77 -3.72 15.10 -8.86
CA PHE A 77 -5.09 14.74 -9.26
C PHE A 77 -6.07 14.72 -8.08
N HIS A 78 -5.56 14.45 -6.88
CA HIS A 78 -6.33 14.33 -5.64
C HIS A 78 -5.69 15.22 -4.57
N PRO A 79 -5.82 16.56 -4.67
CA PRO A 79 -5.17 17.50 -3.75
C PRO A 79 -5.67 17.39 -2.31
N GLU A 80 -6.77 16.68 -2.06
CA GLU A 80 -7.21 16.32 -0.73
C GLU A 80 -6.35 15.25 -0.04
N VAL A 81 -5.54 14.48 -0.77
CA VAL A 81 -4.70 13.42 -0.19
C VAL A 81 -3.57 14.06 0.60
N VAL A 82 -3.58 13.83 1.90
CA VAL A 82 -2.57 14.32 2.84
C VAL A 82 -1.39 13.37 2.88
N ASP A 83 -1.61 12.07 2.88
CA ASP A 83 -0.51 11.10 2.87
C ASP A 83 -1.03 9.74 2.39
N PHE A 84 -0.11 8.84 2.05
CA PHE A 84 -0.46 7.44 1.86
C PHE A 84 0.69 6.50 2.25
N SER A 85 0.32 5.27 2.59
CA SER A 85 1.25 4.22 3.00
C SER A 85 0.77 2.89 2.47
N MET A 86 1.68 2.10 1.94
CA MET A 86 1.51 0.71 1.53
C MET A 86 2.36 -0.14 2.48
N PRO A 87 1.79 -0.64 3.60
CA PRO A 87 2.57 -1.35 4.61
C PRO A 87 3.28 -2.56 4.00
N ALA A 88 4.53 -2.81 4.43
CA ALA A 88 5.31 -3.96 3.95
C ALA A 88 4.58 -5.30 4.15
N ALA A 89 3.84 -5.44 5.27
CA ALA A 89 3.02 -6.63 5.54
C ALA A 89 1.86 -6.82 4.54
N GLY A 90 1.45 -5.75 3.85
CA GLY A 90 0.48 -5.78 2.76
C GLY A 90 1.08 -6.04 1.39
N TRP A 91 2.34 -6.52 1.33
CA TRP A 91 3.08 -6.83 0.08
C TRP A 91 2.95 -5.71 -0.98
N PHE A 92 2.87 -4.46 -0.52
CA PHE A 92 2.56 -3.26 -1.29
C PHE A 92 1.15 -3.25 -1.89
N GLN A 93 0.91 -3.99 -2.97
CA GLN A 93 -0.37 -3.92 -3.71
C GLN A 93 -1.54 -4.59 -2.96
N GLY A 94 -1.28 -5.31 -1.87
CA GLY A 94 -2.35 -5.88 -1.05
C GLY A 94 -3.16 -4.83 -0.31
N LEU A 95 -2.52 -3.76 0.18
CA LEU A 95 -3.18 -2.73 0.98
C LEU A 95 -2.49 -1.37 0.82
N ALA A 96 -3.26 -0.35 0.48
CA ALA A 96 -2.87 1.05 0.68
C ALA A 96 -3.79 1.74 1.68
N ILE A 97 -3.20 2.56 2.53
CA ILE A 97 -3.85 3.39 3.54
C ILE A 97 -3.66 4.83 3.09
N ILE A 98 -4.75 5.57 2.96
CA ILE A 98 -4.77 6.90 2.36
C ILE A 98 -5.38 7.88 3.36
N SER A 99 -4.62 8.89 3.75
CA SER A 99 -5.11 9.99 4.57
C SER A 99 -5.61 11.12 3.68
N ILE A 100 -6.79 11.66 3.99
CA ILE A 100 -7.40 12.77 3.26
C ILE A 100 -7.85 13.91 4.18
N LYS A 101 -7.80 15.13 3.65
CA LYS A 101 -8.51 16.28 4.21
C LYS A 101 -9.94 16.29 3.68
N LYS A 102 -10.82 15.54 4.35
CA LYS A 102 -12.24 15.44 3.98
C LYS A 102 -12.97 16.78 4.12
N ARG A 103 -13.80 17.12 3.13
CA ARG A 103 -14.55 18.39 3.05
C ARG A 103 -16.04 18.21 2.72
N TYR A 104 -16.43 17.05 2.21
CA TYR A 104 -17.81 16.77 1.82
C TYR A 104 -18.12 15.27 1.93
N PRO A 105 -19.41 14.89 2.09
CA PRO A 105 -19.84 13.50 2.18
C PRO A 105 -19.45 12.69 0.94
N GLY A 106 -18.99 11.46 1.13
CA GLY A 106 -18.61 10.55 0.03
C GLY A 106 -17.25 10.82 -0.63
N GLN A 107 -16.49 11.81 -0.16
CA GLN A 107 -15.18 12.14 -0.73
C GLN A 107 -14.17 10.98 -0.67
N ALA A 108 -14.22 10.15 0.38
CA ALA A 108 -13.38 8.96 0.48
C ALA A 108 -13.59 8.01 -0.71
N LYS A 109 -14.85 7.80 -1.11
CA LYS A 109 -15.21 6.96 -2.28
C LYS A 109 -14.68 7.57 -3.59
N LYS A 110 -14.75 8.90 -3.74
CA LYS A 110 -14.15 9.62 -4.90
C LYS A 110 -12.65 9.37 -5.00
N VAL A 111 -11.93 9.42 -3.87
CA VAL A 111 -10.49 9.14 -3.83
C VAL A 111 -10.20 7.67 -4.16
N MET A 112 -10.92 6.72 -3.56
CA MET A 112 -10.75 5.29 -3.87
C MET A 112 -10.90 5.00 -5.37
N MET A 113 -11.98 5.47 -5.98
CA MET A 113 -12.25 5.25 -7.41
C MET A 113 -11.19 5.91 -8.29
N GLY A 114 -10.74 7.12 -7.94
CA GLY A 114 -9.69 7.82 -8.66
C GLY A 114 -8.35 7.08 -8.62
N LEU A 115 -7.96 6.56 -7.45
CA LEU A 115 -6.72 5.80 -7.30
C LEU A 115 -6.78 4.42 -7.97
N TRP A 116 -7.93 3.75 -7.94
CA TRP A 116 -8.12 2.50 -8.70
C TRP A 116 -8.16 2.71 -10.22
N GLY A 117 -8.33 3.94 -10.68
CA GLY A 117 -8.17 4.31 -12.09
C GLY A 117 -6.74 4.71 -12.48
N MET A 118 -5.78 4.69 -11.54
CA MET A 118 -4.49 5.37 -11.71
C MET A 118 -3.29 4.41 -11.69
N GLY A 119 -2.70 4.17 -12.88
CA GLY A 119 -1.39 3.51 -13.02
C GLY A 119 -1.26 2.21 -12.22
N GLN A 120 -0.17 2.07 -11.46
CA GLN A 120 0.09 0.89 -10.62
C GLN A 120 -0.90 0.75 -9.45
N LEU A 121 -1.51 1.83 -8.97
CA LEU A 121 -2.49 1.77 -7.88
C LEU A 121 -3.79 1.09 -8.31
N ALA A 122 -4.05 1.00 -9.62
CA ALA A 122 -5.16 0.23 -10.17
C ALA A 122 -5.09 -1.26 -9.80
N LEU A 123 -3.89 -1.80 -9.51
CA LEU A 123 -3.72 -3.19 -9.08
C LEU A 123 -3.93 -3.37 -7.58
N THR A 124 -3.97 -2.29 -6.79
CA THR A 124 -4.12 -2.37 -5.34
C THR A 124 -5.44 -3.04 -4.97
N LYS A 125 -5.37 -4.08 -4.14
CA LYS A 125 -6.52 -4.90 -3.74
C LYS A 125 -7.39 -4.20 -2.72
N MET A 126 -6.79 -3.58 -1.71
CA MET A 126 -7.51 -2.96 -0.60
C MET A 126 -7.10 -1.51 -0.41
N PHE A 127 -8.09 -0.64 -0.24
CA PHE A 127 -7.89 0.74 0.21
C PHE A 127 -8.58 0.98 1.54
N VAL A 128 -7.86 1.59 2.47
CA VAL A 128 -8.43 2.17 3.70
C VAL A 128 -8.23 3.68 3.60
N VAL A 129 -9.32 4.45 3.64
CA VAL A 129 -9.26 5.91 3.62
C VAL A 129 -9.56 6.46 5.01
N VAL A 130 -8.65 7.27 5.54
CA VAL A 130 -8.71 7.87 6.88
C VAL A 130 -8.63 9.40 6.80
N ASP A 131 -8.95 10.10 7.87
CA ASP A 131 -8.80 11.55 7.94
C ASP A 131 -7.32 11.97 8.13
N GLU A 132 -7.07 13.27 8.03
CA GLU A 132 -5.75 13.91 8.16
C GLU A 132 -5.12 13.81 9.56
N ASP A 133 -5.90 13.44 10.57
CA ASP A 133 -5.41 13.26 11.95
C ASP A 133 -4.85 11.86 12.21
N ILE A 134 -5.01 10.92 11.27
CA ILE A 134 -4.52 9.55 11.40
C ILE A 134 -3.14 9.40 10.75
N ASN A 135 -2.18 8.89 11.50
CA ASN A 135 -0.86 8.53 11.00
C ASN A 135 -0.91 7.23 10.19
N VAL A 136 -0.87 7.33 8.86
CA VAL A 136 -0.90 6.18 7.94
C VAL A 136 0.31 5.25 8.04
N HIS A 137 1.36 5.65 8.76
CA HIS A 137 2.54 4.83 9.03
C HIS A 137 2.47 4.10 10.38
N ASP A 138 1.46 4.39 11.22
CA ASP A 138 1.17 3.63 12.44
C ASP A 138 -0.09 2.79 12.24
N ILE A 139 0.09 1.46 12.14
CA ILE A 139 -1.02 0.54 11.94
C ILE A 139 -2.02 0.56 13.11
N ASN A 140 -1.58 0.88 14.33
CA ASN A 140 -2.49 0.93 15.48
C ASN A 140 -3.46 2.11 15.34
N ASP A 141 -2.98 3.24 14.86
CA ASP A 141 -3.80 4.44 14.62
C ASP A 141 -4.82 4.20 13.49
N VAL A 142 -4.39 3.50 12.44
CA VAL A 142 -5.28 3.09 11.33
C VAL A 142 -6.33 2.09 11.79
N ILE A 143 -5.96 1.09 12.58
CA ILE A 143 -6.92 0.13 13.18
C ILE A 143 -7.91 0.86 14.08
N TRP A 144 -7.44 1.82 14.88
CA TRP A 144 -8.31 2.66 15.70
C TRP A 144 -9.32 3.43 14.84
N ALA A 145 -8.88 4.06 13.75
CA ALA A 145 -9.77 4.75 12.82
C ALA A 145 -10.83 3.81 12.21
N ILE A 146 -10.42 2.64 11.71
CA ILE A 146 -11.34 1.64 11.15
C ILE A 146 -12.40 1.23 12.18
N THR A 147 -11.97 0.89 13.39
CA THR A 147 -12.85 0.31 14.42
C THR A 147 -13.75 1.34 15.11
N THR A 148 -13.45 2.63 14.99
CA THR A 148 -14.22 3.70 15.64
C THR A 148 -15.01 4.57 14.67
N ARG A 149 -14.60 4.67 13.40
CA ARG A 149 -15.20 5.58 12.40
C ARG A 149 -15.94 4.88 11.27
N ALA A 150 -15.79 3.56 11.13
CA ALA A 150 -16.47 2.78 10.09
C ALA A 150 -17.58 1.89 10.67
N ASP A 151 -18.77 1.98 10.09
CA ASP A 151 -19.78 0.95 10.13
C ASP A 151 -19.52 -0.05 9.00
N ALA A 152 -19.45 -1.33 9.34
CA ALA A 152 -18.98 -2.36 8.42
C ALA A 152 -19.81 -2.44 7.12
N ALA A 153 -21.14 -2.29 7.19
CA ALA A 153 -21.99 -2.41 6.01
C ALA A 153 -22.06 -1.11 5.21
N ARG A 154 -22.15 0.04 5.89
CA ARG A 154 -22.29 1.35 5.25
C ARG A 154 -21.00 1.82 4.58
N ASP A 155 -19.87 1.57 5.24
CA ASP A 155 -18.60 2.21 4.92
C ASP A 155 -17.61 1.30 4.20
N THR A 156 -18.03 0.07 3.91
CA THR A 156 -17.28 -0.87 3.07
C THR A 156 -17.84 -0.87 1.66
N ILE A 157 -16.96 -0.86 0.66
CA ILE A 157 -17.28 -1.07 -0.74
C ILE A 157 -16.54 -2.31 -1.23
N ILE A 158 -17.25 -3.15 -1.97
CA ILE A 158 -16.66 -4.24 -2.73
C ILE A 158 -16.96 -4.01 -4.20
N ILE A 159 -15.92 -3.99 -5.04
CA ILE A 159 -16.03 -3.94 -6.50
C ILE A 159 -15.60 -5.29 -7.04
N ASN A 160 -16.53 -6.02 -7.64
CA ASN A 160 -16.27 -7.33 -8.21
C ASN A 160 -15.75 -7.22 -9.65
N ASN A 161 -15.08 -8.27 -10.12
CA ASN A 161 -14.60 -8.43 -11.49
C ASN A 161 -13.68 -7.29 -11.94
N THR A 162 -12.71 -6.95 -11.08
CA THR A 162 -11.72 -5.90 -11.32
C THR A 162 -10.34 -6.49 -11.61
N PRO A 163 -9.47 -5.78 -12.32
CA PRO A 163 -8.06 -6.16 -12.45
C PRO A 163 -7.39 -6.31 -11.07
N THR A 164 -6.60 -7.36 -10.93
CA THR A 164 -5.74 -7.61 -9.76
C THR A 164 -4.33 -7.88 -10.22
N ASP A 165 -3.38 -7.82 -9.28
CA ASP A 165 -2.02 -8.25 -9.60
C ASP A 165 -2.00 -9.73 -10.02
N THR A 166 -1.15 -10.06 -11.00
CA THR A 166 -0.95 -11.43 -11.49
C THR A 166 -0.57 -12.37 -10.37
N LEU A 167 0.18 -11.88 -9.40
CA LEU A 167 0.77 -12.63 -8.29
C LEU A 167 -0.15 -12.70 -7.07
N ASP A 168 -1.35 -12.07 -7.09
CA ASP A 168 -2.27 -12.11 -5.96
C ASP A 168 -2.69 -13.57 -5.65
N PRO A 169 -2.20 -14.17 -4.55
CA PRO A 169 -2.38 -15.59 -4.28
C PRO A 169 -3.83 -15.92 -3.88
N ALA A 170 -4.64 -14.91 -3.58
CA ALA A 170 -6.03 -15.06 -3.15
C ALA A 170 -7.03 -14.64 -4.23
N SER A 171 -6.58 -14.24 -5.42
CA SER A 171 -7.48 -13.98 -6.54
C SER A 171 -8.10 -15.29 -7.05
N PRO A 172 -9.40 -15.33 -7.39
CA PRO A 172 -10.03 -16.54 -7.92
C PRO A 172 -9.55 -16.88 -9.34
N MET A 173 -9.06 -15.89 -10.08
CA MET A 173 -8.52 -16.02 -11.42
C MET A 173 -7.29 -15.14 -11.59
N VAL A 174 -6.39 -15.54 -12.48
CA VAL A 174 -5.22 -14.72 -12.86
C VAL A 174 -5.73 -13.37 -13.40
N ASN A 175 -5.19 -12.27 -12.87
CA ASN A 175 -5.51 -10.89 -13.26
C ASN A 175 -6.97 -10.43 -13.03
N LEU A 176 -7.83 -11.25 -12.40
CA LEU A 176 -9.23 -10.91 -12.21
C LEU A 176 -9.74 -11.34 -10.82
N GLY A 177 -10.15 -10.37 -10.04
CA GLY A 177 -10.68 -10.57 -8.69
C GLY A 177 -11.61 -9.45 -8.25
N SER A 178 -11.51 -9.06 -6.99
CA SER A 178 -12.33 -8.00 -6.40
C SER A 178 -11.48 -7.02 -5.59
N LYS A 179 -11.98 -5.79 -5.46
CA LYS A 179 -11.36 -4.73 -4.65
C LYS A 179 -12.20 -4.42 -3.43
N LEU A 180 -11.53 -4.10 -2.33
CA LEU A 180 -12.13 -3.70 -1.06
C LEU A 180 -11.77 -2.25 -0.74
N GLY A 181 -12.76 -1.41 -0.48
CA GLY A 181 -12.58 -0.06 0.05
C GLY A 181 -13.20 0.06 1.42
N ILE A 182 -12.48 0.61 2.39
CA ILE A 182 -13.00 0.93 3.72
C ILE A 182 -12.88 2.44 3.91
N ASP A 183 -14.02 3.11 4.06
CA ASP A 183 -14.08 4.51 4.47
C ASP A 183 -14.03 4.58 6.00
N ALA A 184 -12.83 4.78 6.54
CA ALA A 184 -12.58 4.99 7.95
C ALA A 184 -12.46 6.50 8.31
N THR A 185 -13.05 7.38 7.50
CA THR A 185 -13.13 8.82 7.81
C THR A 185 -14.25 9.14 8.79
N GLN A 186 -14.18 10.28 9.46
CA GLN A 186 -15.25 10.78 10.33
C GLN A 186 -16.50 11.01 9.49
N LYS A 187 -17.62 10.45 9.96
CA LYS A 187 -18.88 10.51 9.23
C LYS A 187 -19.67 11.76 9.54
N THR A 188 -20.26 12.35 8.50
CA THR A 188 -21.15 13.51 8.61
C THR A 188 -22.62 13.10 8.68
N ARG A 189 -23.50 14.05 9.00
CA ARG A 189 -24.94 13.82 9.04
C ARG A 189 -25.49 13.41 7.66
N GLU A 190 -24.94 14.00 6.60
CA GLU A 190 -25.28 13.72 5.21
C GLU A 190 -24.88 12.30 4.76
N GLU A 191 -24.01 11.62 5.50
CA GLU A 191 -23.61 10.23 5.26
C GLU A 191 -24.48 9.22 6.04
N GLY A 192 -25.59 9.68 6.63
CA GLY A 192 -26.48 8.83 7.42
C GLY A 192 -25.95 8.54 8.83
N TYR A 193 -25.01 9.34 9.34
CA TYR A 193 -24.56 9.25 10.73
C TYR A 193 -25.52 9.99 11.66
N GLU A 194 -26.57 9.31 12.13
CA GLU A 194 -27.64 9.93 12.93
C GLU A 194 -27.33 10.07 14.43
N ARG A 195 -26.20 9.54 14.89
CA ARG A 195 -25.76 9.68 16.29
C ARG A 195 -25.17 11.07 16.55
N GLU A 196 -25.12 11.47 17.81
CA GLU A 196 -24.30 12.61 18.21
C GLU A 196 -22.84 12.36 17.85
N ILE A 197 -22.20 13.35 17.23
CA ILE A 197 -20.78 13.28 16.88
C ILE A 197 -19.99 13.33 18.17
N GLN A 198 -19.30 12.22 18.46
CA GLN A 198 -18.46 12.12 19.65
C GLN A 198 -17.17 12.91 19.42
N GLN A 199 -16.78 13.71 20.40
CA GLN A 199 -15.52 14.43 20.36
C GLN A 199 -14.37 13.48 20.73
N GLN A 200 -13.30 13.50 19.93
CA GLN A 200 -12.08 12.79 20.25
C GLN A 200 -11.44 13.38 21.51
N VAL A 201 -10.99 12.52 22.42
CA VAL A 201 -10.17 12.94 23.55
C VAL A 201 -8.81 13.40 23.02
N LYS A 202 -8.45 14.65 23.31
CA LYS A 202 -7.16 15.23 22.93
C LYS A 202 -6.33 15.51 24.17
N VAL A 203 -5.01 15.36 24.03
CA VAL A 203 -4.07 15.77 25.07
C VAL A 203 -4.12 17.30 25.20
N ASP A 204 -4.09 17.79 26.43
CA ASP A 204 -3.93 19.20 26.73
C ASP A 204 -2.53 19.68 26.28
N ILE A 205 -2.49 20.71 25.44
CA ILE A 205 -1.26 21.14 24.76
C ILE A 205 -0.25 21.68 25.76
N ASP A 206 -0.68 22.52 26.70
CA ASP A 206 0.18 23.10 27.72
C ASP A 206 0.81 22.01 28.61
N THR A 207 0.00 21.01 28.99
CA THR A 207 0.48 19.84 29.74
C THR A 207 1.49 19.03 28.92
N LYS A 208 1.21 18.78 27.64
CA LYS A 208 2.13 18.05 26.76
C LYS A 208 3.48 18.76 26.65
N GLU A 209 3.48 20.06 26.35
CA GLU A 209 4.70 20.84 26.21
C GLU A 209 5.51 20.88 27.51
N LEU A 210 4.83 21.02 28.65
CA LEU A 210 5.47 20.95 29.96
C LEU A 210 6.15 19.59 30.19
N VAL A 211 5.46 18.49 29.90
CA VAL A 211 5.99 17.13 30.07
C VAL A 211 7.16 16.88 29.11
N ASP A 212 7.02 17.24 27.83
CA ASP A 212 8.06 17.09 26.81
C ASP A 212 9.33 17.88 27.19
N SER A 213 9.18 19.12 27.69
CA SER A 213 10.32 19.96 28.11
C SER A 213 11.14 19.36 29.26
N LYS A 214 10.51 18.47 30.04
CA LYS A 214 11.11 17.79 31.19
C LYS A 214 11.39 16.32 30.92
N TRP A 215 11.15 15.81 29.71
CA TRP A 215 11.20 14.38 29.41
C TRP A 215 12.52 13.73 29.81
N SER A 216 13.65 14.38 29.50
CA SER A 216 14.99 13.90 29.86
C SER A 216 15.30 13.93 31.36
N SER A 217 14.53 14.68 32.16
CA SER A 217 14.70 14.77 33.62
C SER A 217 13.99 13.64 34.38
N TYR A 218 13.13 12.87 33.71
CA TYR A 218 12.32 11.85 34.38
C TYR A 218 13.06 10.53 34.66
N GLU A 219 14.32 10.36 34.24
CA GLU A 219 15.09 9.11 34.43
C GLU A 219 14.32 7.84 34.02
N LEU A 220 13.49 7.95 32.97
CA LEU A 220 12.69 6.88 32.37
C LEU A 220 13.33 6.31 31.11
#